data_AF-F2RMV5-F1
#
_entry.id   AF-F2RMV5-F1
#
_cell.length_a   1.000
_cell.length_b   1.000
_cell.length_c   1.000
_cell.angle_alpha   90.00
_cell.angle_beta   90.00
_cell.angle_gamma   90.00
#
_symmetry.space_group_name_H-M   'P 1'
#
loop_
_entity.id
_entity.type
_entity.pdbx_description
1 polymer ?
#
loop_
_entity_poly.entity_id
_entity_poly.type
_entity_poly.pdbx_seq_one_letter_code
_entity_poly.pdbx_strand_id
1 'polypeptide(L)'
;MACDITEKFTKAASVLVTGELVKDEYFTLFEAVGALEIMDSKMDSGYLAPGETLDHSYDVMKELLPEEVIGIMDQLLCYEVAWHMGHPLSQTLFTSIHLDHLLWPVPKSLEDARFDGNKAIPKKTEENVAGGINLLWTLQSRKPQPSVYIRSLAQSILLLNGRVLDKLPAEELCSNSMKDLVLPFSPLFDPKNKEVEAPSNPKFHIAKQMETFLQGMTQPFIDSYRTICLNRCRVRRTLCHNIVDWDRLQAEDIETRIKSRERTLNLLDRLSTELGVTDAFSIALNALYTLLSRLGLIDQNCSSSPGYSAAKLRYELRMKPFLPISLPEVVPFEIYEREATLDGQSDKAVLNRAVRAAAEAKKGLERYLADGPYLTPKDKSSKTTSGLESDWIKNAKNMLRACIATSIAIDTVKKAILDKQPPKPLNISVQVPEVGSQSRWHEWWAVPQVSEALPIIGPKGCTN
;
A
#
# COMPACT_ATOMS: atom_id res chain seq x y z
N MET A 1 -57.44 -14.23 -4.09
CA MET A 1 -57.68 -14.73 -2.72
C MET A 1 -56.40 -15.39 -2.25
N ALA A 2 -55.83 -14.91 -1.14
CA ALA A 2 -54.72 -15.61 -0.48
C ALA A 2 -55.29 -16.83 0.26
N CYS A 3 -54.64 -17.99 0.13
CA CYS A 3 -55.00 -19.21 0.86
C CYS A 3 -54.05 -19.34 2.05
N ASP A 4 -54.58 -19.47 3.26
CA ASP A 4 -53.76 -19.68 4.47
C ASP A 4 -53.23 -21.13 4.49
N ILE A 5 -51.92 -21.27 4.65
CA ILE A 5 -51.21 -22.55 4.67
C ILE A 5 -50.47 -22.81 5.99
N THR A 6 -50.65 -21.98 7.01
CA THR A 6 -49.90 -22.01 8.27
C THR A 6 -49.93 -23.39 8.93
N GLU A 7 -51.12 -23.96 9.17
CA GLU A 7 -51.28 -25.27 9.81
C GLU A 7 -50.62 -26.41 9.01
N LYS A 8 -50.75 -26.38 7.68
CA LYS A 8 -50.15 -27.39 6.79
C LYS A 8 -48.63 -27.33 6.85
N PHE A 9 -48.07 -26.13 6.85
CA PHE A 9 -46.63 -25.90 6.90
C PHE A 9 -46.04 -26.31 8.26
N THR A 10 -46.65 -25.90 9.37
CA THR A 10 -46.19 -26.28 10.72
C THR A 10 -46.22 -27.80 10.93
N LYS A 11 -47.27 -28.48 10.44
CA LYS A 11 -47.34 -29.95 10.50
C LYS A 11 -46.23 -30.62 9.68
N ALA A 12 -45.94 -30.14 8.47
CA ALA A 12 -44.87 -30.67 7.64
C ALA A 12 -43.48 -30.45 8.28
N ALA A 13 -43.24 -29.25 8.81
CA ALA A 13 -41.98 -28.90 9.48
C ALA A 13 -41.74 -29.72 10.75
N SER A 14 -42.80 -30.10 11.48
CA SER A 14 -42.68 -30.92 12.71
C SER A 14 -42.12 -32.33 12.52
N VAL A 15 -42.07 -32.82 11.27
CA VAL A 15 -41.50 -34.13 10.91
C VAL A 15 -39.98 -34.07 10.82
N LEU A 16 -39.39 -32.89 10.64
CA LEU A 16 -37.94 -32.71 10.49
C LEU A 16 -37.22 -32.97 11.81
N VAL A 17 -36.10 -33.68 11.73
CA VAL A 17 -35.21 -33.94 12.88
C VAL A 17 -34.16 -32.82 12.99
N THR A 18 -33.62 -32.61 14.20
CA THR A 18 -32.52 -31.65 14.41
C THR A 18 -31.34 -31.96 13.48
N GLY A 19 -30.96 -30.98 12.67
CA GLY A 19 -29.90 -31.10 11.67
C GLY A 19 -30.40 -31.24 10.23
N GLU A 20 -31.71 -31.47 10.03
CA GLU A 20 -32.33 -31.48 8.70
C GLU A 20 -32.77 -30.08 8.27
N LEU A 21 -32.59 -29.78 6.99
CA LEU A 21 -32.98 -28.52 6.37
C LEU A 21 -33.61 -28.79 4.99
N VAL A 22 -34.82 -28.28 4.79
CA VAL A 22 -35.47 -28.30 3.48
C VAL A 22 -35.08 -27.04 2.74
N LYS A 23 -34.37 -27.21 1.63
CA LYS A 23 -33.96 -26.13 0.73
C LYS A 23 -33.96 -26.64 -0.71
N ASP A 24 -33.91 -25.71 -1.66
CA ASP A 24 -33.61 -26.06 -3.05
C ASP A 24 -32.22 -26.71 -3.17
N GLU A 25 -32.05 -27.60 -4.14
CA GLU A 25 -30.80 -28.34 -4.35
C GLU A 25 -29.62 -27.38 -4.60
N TYR A 26 -29.84 -26.33 -5.39
CA TYR A 26 -28.81 -25.37 -5.79
C TYR A 26 -28.59 -24.23 -4.79
N PHE A 27 -29.54 -24.00 -3.88
CA PHE A 27 -29.39 -22.96 -2.86
C PHE A 27 -28.28 -23.31 -1.86
N THR A 28 -27.29 -22.44 -1.69
CA THR A 28 -26.18 -22.68 -0.76
C THR A 28 -26.43 -21.97 0.57
N LEU A 29 -26.04 -22.62 1.68
CA LEU A 29 -26.13 -21.97 2.99
C LEU A 29 -25.25 -20.73 3.14
N PHE A 30 -24.23 -20.58 2.28
CA PHE A 30 -23.41 -19.38 2.23
C PHE A 30 -24.22 -18.15 1.77
N GLU A 31 -25.15 -18.33 0.83
CA GLU A 31 -26.05 -17.26 0.38
C GLU A 31 -27.02 -16.83 1.49
N ALA A 32 -27.40 -17.75 2.37
CA ALA A 32 -28.26 -17.46 3.52
C ALA A 32 -27.57 -16.61 4.61
N VAL A 33 -26.24 -16.54 4.65
CA VAL A 33 -25.50 -15.77 5.68
C VAL A 33 -25.79 -14.26 5.60
N GLY A 34 -26.19 -13.77 4.42
CA GLY A 34 -26.57 -12.36 4.21
C GLY A 34 -28.04 -12.05 4.47
N ALA A 35 -28.85 -13.02 4.90
CA ALA A 35 -30.28 -12.82 5.13
C ALA A 35 -30.53 -11.87 6.31
N LEU A 36 -31.54 -11.00 6.17
CA LEU A 36 -32.05 -10.17 7.26
C LEU A 36 -33.02 -10.98 8.11
N GLU A 37 -32.93 -10.84 9.42
CA GLU A 37 -33.82 -11.48 10.38
C GLU A 37 -34.89 -10.47 10.82
N ILE A 38 -36.15 -10.74 10.47
CA ILE A 38 -37.28 -9.88 10.84
C ILE A 38 -37.46 -9.94 12.36
N MET A 39 -37.82 -8.82 12.98
CA MET A 39 -37.96 -8.62 14.43
C MET A 39 -36.64 -8.60 15.22
N ASP A 40 -35.48 -8.76 14.58
CA ASP A 40 -34.20 -8.55 15.25
C ASP A 40 -33.86 -7.06 15.26
N SER A 41 -33.52 -6.52 16.43
CA SER A 41 -33.31 -5.07 16.62
C SER A 41 -32.11 -4.49 15.87
N LYS A 42 -31.21 -5.32 15.33
CA LYS A 42 -30.01 -4.90 14.59
C LYS A 42 -30.10 -5.21 13.10
N MET A 43 -30.82 -6.26 12.74
CA MET A 43 -30.92 -6.74 11.35
C MET A 43 -32.19 -6.27 10.64
N ASP A 44 -33.24 -5.93 11.39
CA ASP A 44 -34.50 -5.45 10.83
C ASP A 44 -34.57 -3.92 10.84
N SER A 45 -34.47 -3.30 9.66
CA SER A 45 -34.64 -1.85 9.51
C SER A 45 -36.07 -1.36 9.79
N GLY A 46 -37.05 -2.26 9.80
CA GLY A 46 -38.43 -1.98 10.19
C GLY A 46 -38.70 -2.13 11.69
N TYR A 47 -37.71 -2.59 12.47
CA TYR A 47 -37.84 -2.68 13.92
C TYR A 47 -37.78 -1.27 14.54
N LEU A 48 -38.85 -0.90 15.24
CA LEU A 48 -38.94 0.36 15.97
C LEU A 48 -38.88 0.08 17.47
N ALA A 49 -37.96 0.73 18.19
CA ALA A 49 -37.96 0.68 19.63
C ALA A 49 -39.23 1.37 20.19
N PRO A 50 -39.67 1.06 21.43
CA PRO A 50 -40.82 1.71 22.03
C PRO A 50 -40.69 3.24 22.03
N GLY A 51 -41.51 3.92 21.23
CA GLY A 51 -41.52 5.38 21.07
C GLY A 51 -40.91 5.90 19.77
N GLU A 52 -40.35 5.05 18.92
CA GLU A 52 -39.85 5.42 17.59
C GLU A 52 -40.94 5.30 16.51
N THR A 53 -40.94 6.22 15.54
CA THR A 53 -41.87 6.23 14.41
C THR A 53 -41.12 6.35 13.10
N LEU A 54 -41.55 5.57 12.08
CA LEU A 54 -41.02 5.70 10.72
C LEU A 54 -41.41 7.03 10.06
N ASP A 55 -42.52 7.64 10.50
CA ASP A 55 -43.05 8.84 9.89
C ASP A 55 -42.30 10.08 10.39
N HIS A 56 -41.53 10.72 9.51
CA HIS A 56 -40.84 11.97 9.80
C HIS A 56 -41.76 13.12 9.42
N SER A 57 -42.61 13.57 10.35
CA SER A 57 -43.59 14.64 10.10
C SER A 57 -42.97 16.05 9.98
N TYR A 58 -41.74 16.15 9.48
CA TYR A 58 -41.00 17.41 9.37
C TYR A 58 -41.36 18.11 8.05
N ASP A 59 -41.91 19.32 8.14
CA ASP A 59 -42.19 20.15 6.98
C ASP A 59 -40.91 20.84 6.47
N VAL A 60 -40.41 20.34 5.35
CA VAL A 60 -39.20 20.84 4.65
C VAL A 60 -39.39 22.27 4.12
N MET A 61 -40.63 22.71 3.88
CA MET A 61 -40.96 24.03 3.33
C MET A 61 -41.21 25.09 4.40
N LYS A 62 -41.09 24.72 5.68
CA LYS A 62 -41.22 25.65 6.80
C LYS A 62 -40.15 26.74 6.71
N GLU A 63 -40.54 27.99 7.02
CA GLU A 63 -39.60 29.10 7.14
C GLU A 63 -38.59 28.84 8.27
N LEU A 64 -37.30 28.99 7.95
CA LEU A 64 -36.17 28.80 8.86
C LEU A 64 -35.46 30.12 9.11
N LEU A 65 -34.94 30.29 10.33
CA LEU A 65 -34.06 31.40 10.66
C LEU A 65 -32.70 31.26 9.93
N PRO A 66 -32.00 32.36 9.64
CA PRO A 66 -30.67 32.30 9.02
C PRO A 66 -29.69 31.39 9.78
N GLU A 67 -29.73 31.39 11.11
CA GLU A 67 -28.89 30.55 11.95
C GLU A 67 -29.20 29.05 11.79
N GLU A 68 -30.48 28.70 11.63
CA GLU A 68 -30.92 27.32 11.40
C GLU A 68 -30.46 26.82 10.02
N VAL A 69 -30.58 27.67 9.00
CA VAL A 69 -30.08 27.36 7.64
C VAL A 69 -28.56 27.16 7.65
N ILE A 70 -27.81 28.04 8.32
CA ILE A 70 -26.36 27.90 8.48
C ILE A 70 -26.02 26.59 9.22
N GLY A 71 -26.76 26.23 10.27
CA GLY A 71 -26.57 24.98 10.99
C GLY A 71 -26.79 23.74 10.11
N ILE A 72 -27.82 23.74 9.26
CA ILE A 72 -28.07 22.68 8.29
C ILE A 72 -26.92 22.58 7.27
N MET A 73 -26.43 23.72 6.76
CA MET A 73 -25.31 23.77 5.83
C MET A 73 -24.02 23.20 6.45
N ASP A 74 -23.71 23.58 7.69
CA ASP A 74 -22.53 23.09 8.42
C ASP A 74 -22.61 21.57 8.67
N GLN A 75 -23.78 21.08 9.08
CA GLN A 75 -24.00 19.65 9.30
C GLN A 75 -23.89 18.83 8.00
N LEU A 76 -24.45 19.32 6.90
CA LEU A 76 -24.33 18.68 5.58
C LEU A 76 -22.86 18.63 5.12
N LEU A 77 -22.10 19.70 5.34
CA LEU A 77 -20.67 19.73 5.01
C LEU A 77 -19.90 18.71 5.85
N CYS A 78 -20.20 18.59 7.14
CA CYS A 78 -19.61 17.59 8.02
C CYS A 78 -19.95 16.16 7.56
N TYR A 79 -21.18 15.90 7.12
CA TYR A 79 -21.58 14.61 6.55
C TYR A 79 -20.93 14.31 5.20
N GLU A 80 -20.71 15.32 4.35
CA GLU A 80 -19.94 15.17 3.11
C GLU A 80 -18.49 14.76 3.41
N VAL A 81 -17.86 15.42 4.39
CA VAL A 81 -16.50 15.07 4.86
C VAL A 81 -16.47 13.64 5.42
N ALA A 82 -17.45 13.25 6.23
CA ALA A 82 -17.55 11.89 6.77
C ALA A 82 -17.71 10.84 5.66
N TRP A 83 -18.57 11.10 4.67
CA TRP A 83 -18.71 10.24 3.50
C TRP A 83 -17.37 10.08 2.76
N HIS A 84 -16.63 11.17 2.54
CA HIS A 84 -15.29 11.13 1.92
C HIS A 84 -14.23 10.37 2.76
N MET A 85 -14.43 10.24 4.07
CA MET A 85 -13.61 9.42 4.95
C MET A 85 -13.99 7.92 4.93
N GLY A 86 -15.10 7.56 4.26
CA GLY A 86 -15.51 6.18 4.03
C GLY A 86 -16.78 5.74 4.78
N HIS A 87 -17.49 6.66 5.43
CA HIS A 87 -18.80 6.37 6.02
C HIS A 87 -19.87 6.16 4.93
N PRO A 88 -20.86 5.27 5.14
CA PRO A 88 -21.88 5.00 4.13
C PRO A 88 -22.80 6.20 3.93
N LEU A 89 -23.28 6.37 2.69
CA LEU A 89 -24.12 7.50 2.29
C LEU A 89 -25.46 7.52 3.05
N SER A 90 -26.01 6.33 3.35
CA SER A 90 -27.23 6.14 4.14
C SER A 90 -27.13 6.64 5.59
N GLN A 91 -25.91 6.78 6.14
CA GLN A 91 -25.68 7.28 7.50
C GLN A 91 -25.07 8.69 7.53
N THR A 92 -25.00 9.36 6.37
CA THR A 92 -24.40 10.69 6.22
C THR A 92 -25.34 11.61 5.45
N LEU A 93 -25.11 11.85 4.15
CA LEU A 93 -25.90 12.81 3.39
C LEU A 93 -27.36 12.39 3.24
N PHE A 94 -27.64 11.09 3.09
CA PHE A 94 -29.02 10.59 2.94
C PHE A 94 -29.81 10.57 4.26
N THR A 95 -29.24 11.01 5.38
CA THR A 95 -30.04 11.30 6.58
C THR A 95 -30.74 12.65 6.49
N SER A 96 -30.38 13.50 5.51
CA SER A 96 -31.02 14.81 5.33
C SER A 96 -32.32 14.68 4.56
N ILE A 97 -33.43 14.97 5.24
CA ILE A 97 -34.78 15.01 4.65
C ILE A 97 -34.85 16.04 3.51
N HIS A 98 -34.08 17.15 3.60
CA HIS A 98 -34.00 18.14 2.53
C HIS A 98 -33.39 17.58 1.24
N LEU A 99 -32.36 16.73 1.35
CA LEU A 99 -31.74 16.08 0.19
C LEU A 99 -32.64 14.97 -0.37
N ASP A 100 -33.30 14.21 0.49
CA ASP A 100 -34.25 13.17 0.08
C ASP A 100 -35.41 13.75 -0.74
N HIS A 101 -36.01 14.85 -0.27
CA HIS A 101 -37.04 15.59 -1.01
C HIS A 101 -36.53 16.23 -2.30
N LEU A 102 -35.27 16.69 -2.35
CA LEU A 102 -34.67 17.27 -3.57
C LEU A 102 -34.41 16.20 -4.64
N LEU A 103 -34.01 15.00 -4.22
CA LEU A 103 -33.67 13.89 -5.11
C LEU A 103 -34.89 13.11 -5.60
N TRP A 104 -36.08 13.44 -5.09
CA TRP A 104 -37.34 12.80 -5.46
C TRP A 104 -38.26 13.74 -6.28
N PRO A 105 -38.63 13.40 -7.53
CA PRO A 105 -38.32 12.16 -8.24
C PRO A 105 -36.88 12.12 -8.79
N VAL A 106 -36.31 10.92 -8.85
CA VAL A 106 -34.94 10.67 -9.33
C VAL A 106 -34.75 11.31 -10.73
N PRO A 107 -33.84 12.30 -10.88
CA PRO A 107 -33.60 12.95 -12.16
C PRO A 107 -33.10 11.91 -13.18
N LYS A 108 -33.68 11.92 -14.38
CA LYS A 108 -33.43 10.91 -15.42
C LYS A 108 -32.22 11.26 -16.31
N SER A 109 -31.75 12.50 -16.25
CA SER A 109 -30.58 12.97 -17.01
C SER A 109 -29.70 13.90 -16.17
N LEU A 110 -28.41 14.02 -16.56
CA LEU A 110 -27.47 14.96 -15.94
C LEU A 110 -27.89 16.43 -16.16
N GLU A 111 -28.69 16.69 -17.20
CA GLU A 111 -29.23 18.02 -17.54
C GLU A 111 -30.38 18.43 -16.59
N ASP A 112 -31.03 17.46 -15.94
CA ASP A 112 -32.02 17.66 -14.87
C ASP A 112 -31.36 17.93 -13.51
N ALA A 113 -30.06 17.64 -13.37
CA ALA A 113 -29.26 17.85 -12.16
C ALA A 113 -28.30 19.04 -12.35
N ARG A 114 -28.84 20.27 -12.39
CA ARG A 114 -28.01 21.48 -12.57
C ARG A 114 -27.35 21.92 -11.27
N PHE A 115 -26.02 21.85 -11.25
CA PHE A 115 -25.16 22.68 -10.39
C PHE A 115 -24.44 23.69 -11.30
N ASP A 116 -25.01 24.89 -11.44
CA ASP A 116 -24.44 25.92 -12.29
C ASP A 116 -23.08 26.40 -11.76
N GLY A 117 -22.05 26.16 -12.56
CA GLY A 117 -20.67 26.53 -12.28
C GLY A 117 -19.83 26.55 -13.54
N ASN A 118 -20.32 27.20 -14.57
CA ASN A 118 -19.64 27.38 -15.85
C ASN A 118 -18.38 28.25 -15.67
N LYS A 119 -17.23 27.64 -15.35
CA LYS A 119 -15.91 28.24 -15.54
C LYS A 119 -14.91 27.20 -16.01
N ALA A 120 -14.48 27.36 -17.26
CA ALA A 120 -13.29 26.71 -17.77
C ALA A 120 -12.10 27.06 -16.86
N ILE A 121 -11.50 26.04 -16.25
CA ILE A 121 -10.24 26.19 -15.53
C ILE A 121 -9.15 26.45 -16.57
N PRO A 122 -8.35 27.53 -16.46
CA PRO A 122 -7.29 27.78 -17.41
C PRO A 122 -6.24 26.66 -17.32
N LYS A 123 -5.91 26.07 -18.47
CA LYS A 123 -4.81 25.13 -18.61
C LYS A 123 -3.52 25.84 -18.21
N LYS A 124 -2.98 25.49 -17.03
CA LYS A 124 -1.57 25.71 -16.76
C LYS A 124 -0.77 24.73 -17.61
N THR A 125 0.01 25.28 -18.51
CA THR A 125 1.20 24.65 -19.07
C THR A 125 2.17 24.45 -17.91
N GLU A 126 2.67 23.23 -17.69
CA GLU A 126 4.09 23.02 -17.32
C GLU A 126 4.48 21.54 -17.16
N GLU A 127 5.72 21.32 -17.59
CA GLU A 127 6.77 20.39 -17.17
C GLU A 127 6.68 18.88 -17.43
N ASN A 128 7.87 18.37 -17.77
CA ASN A 128 8.19 17.06 -18.31
C ASN A 128 7.62 15.89 -17.48
N VAL A 129 6.98 14.95 -18.18
CA VAL A 129 6.28 13.76 -17.65
C VAL A 129 7.24 12.68 -17.08
N ALA A 130 8.53 12.95 -16.96
CA ALA A 130 9.54 11.97 -16.52
C ALA A 130 9.60 11.73 -14.98
N GLY A 131 8.54 12.05 -14.23
CA GLY A 131 8.52 11.95 -12.76
C GLY A 131 7.28 11.29 -12.14
N GLY A 132 6.36 10.75 -12.95
CA GLY A 132 5.04 10.29 -12.49
C GLY A 132 5.04 9.20 -11.41
N ILE A 133 6.00 8.26 -11.45
CA ILE A 133 6.12 7.17 -10.46
C ILE A 133 6.46 7.74 -9.08
N ASN A 134 7.52 8.54 -9.00
CA ASN A 134 7.99 9.13 -7.73
C ASN A 134 6.93 10.05 -7.13
N LEU A 135 6.17 10.77 -7.96
CA LEU A 135 5.08 11.64 -7.53
C LEU A 135 3.99 10.85 -6.78
N LEU A 136 3.53 9.72 -7.35
CA LEU A 136 2.47 8.92 -6.73
C LEU A 136 2.93 8.20 -5.47
N TRP A 137 4.13 7.62 -5.48
CA TRP A 137 4.71 7.01 -4.27
C TRP A 137 4.87 8.04 -3.14
N THR A 138 5.27 9.26 -3.47
CA THR A 138 5.40 10.34 -2.51
C THR A 138 4.04 10.81 -1.97
N LEU A 139 3.03 10.91 -2.84
CA LEU A 139 1.66 11.26 -2.42
C LEU A 139 1.06 10.20 -1.48
N GLN A 140 1.29 8.92 -1.75
CA GLN A 140 0.72 7.81 -0.98
C GLN A 140 1.47 7.49 0.31
N SER A 141 2.75 7.87 0.39
CA SER A 141 3.55 7.76 1.62
C SER A 141 3.23 8.85 2.66
N ARG A 142 2.32 9.79 2.35
CA ARG A 142 1.83 10.81 3.28
C ARG A 142 1.18 10.22 4.54
N LYS A 143 1.25 11.00 5.62
CA LYS A 143 0.62 10.69 6.90
C LYS A 143 -0.17 11.90 7.42
N PRO A 144 -1.50 11.79 7.62
CA PRO A 144 -2.35 10.62 7.31
C PRO A 144 -2.41 10.28 5.80
N GLN A 145 -2.83 9.06 5.45
CA GLN A 145 -2.98 8.67 4.03
C GLN A 145 -4.01 9.60 3.35
N PRO A 146 -3.85 9.94 2.05
CA PRO A 146 -4.89 10.66 1.32
C PRO A 146 -6.26 9.96 1.41
N SER A 147 -7.32 10.76 1.48
CA SER A 147 -8.70 10.27 1.58
C SER A 147 -9.08 9.37 0.39
N VAL A 148 -10.16 8.59 0.55
CA VAL A 148 -10.67 7.73 -0.53
C VAL A 148 -10.94 8.54 -1.79
N TYR A 149 -11.57 9.71 -1.63
CA TYR A 149 -11.85 10.62 -2.72
C TYR A 149 -10.60 11.06 -3.48
N ILE A 150 -9.56 11.55 -2.78
CA ILE A 150 -8.30 12.00 -3.41
C ILE A 150 -7.61 10.85 -4.14
N ARG A 151 -7.63 9.64 -3.56
CA ARG A 151 -7.04 8.44 -4.15
C ARG A 151 -7.77 8.00 -5.42
N SER A 152 -9.10 7.96 -5.39
CA SER A 152 -9.92 7.67 -6.55
C SER A 152 -9.76 8.75 -7.63
N LEU A 153 -9.73 10.02 -7.25
CA LEU A 153 -9.49 11.13 -8.17
C LEU A 153 -8.11 11.02 -8.82
N ALA A 154 -7.05 10.73 -8.05
CA ALA A 154 -5.72 10.52 -8.60
C ALA A 154 -5.71 9.36 -9.60
N GLN A 155 -6.37 8.24 -9.29
CA GLN A 155 -6.51 7.11 -10.20
C GLN A 155 -7.27 7.48 -11.48
N SER A 156 -8.35 8.26 -11.39
CA SER A 156 -9.14 8.73 -12.53
C SER A 156 -8.39 9.74 -13.39
N ILE A 157 -7.63 10.65 -12.78
CA ILE A 157 -6.79 11.63 -13.48
C ILE A 157 -5.63 10.93 -14.20
N LEU A 158 -5.04 9.90 -13.58
CA LEU A 158 -3.98 9.10 -14.19
C LEU A 158 -4.46 8.30 -15.40
N LEU A 159 -5.74 7.93 -15.46
CA LEU A 159 -6.27 7.16 -16.58
C LEU A 159 -7.72 7.58 -16.87
N LEU A 160 -7.88 8.61 -17.68
CA LEU A 160 -9.18 9.05 -18.19
C LEU A 160 -9.34 8.55 -19.63
N ASN A 161 -10.31 7.69 -19.88
CA ASN A 161 -10.62 7.18 -21.24
C ASN A 161 -9.42 6.54 -21.97
N GLY A 162 -8.58 5.77 -21.26
CA GLY A 162 -7.38 5.14 -21.83
C GLY A 162 -6.22 6.12 -22.09
N ARG A 163 -6.35 7.38 -21.64
CA ARG A 163 -5.32 8.41 -21.73
C ARG A 163 -4.84 8.82 -20.35
N VAL A 164 -3.54 9.00 -20.23
CA VAL A 164 -2.89 9.52 -19.04
C VAL A 164 -2.98 11.04 -19.02
N LEU A 165 -3.53 11.58 -17.95
CA LEU A 165 -3.78 13.02 -17.77
C LEU A 165 -4.60 13.64 -18.91
N ASP A 166 -5.47 12.86 -19.56
CA ASP A 166 -6.28 13.24 -20.73
C ASP A 166 -5.47 13.72 -21.96
N LYS A 167 -4.15 13.47 -21.95
CA LYS A 167 -3.23 14.03 -22.94
C LYS A 167 -2.46 12.96 -23.71
N LEU A 168 -1.97 11.94 -23.02
CA LEU A 168 -1.06 10.96 -23.59
C LEU A 168 -1.72 9.57 -23.62
N PRO A 169 -1.75 8.87 -24.77
CA PRO A 169 -2.12 7.46 -24.80
C PRO A 169 -1.26 6.64 -23.82
N ALA A 170 -1.86 5.65 -23.16
CA ALA A 170 -1.14 4.78 -22.23
C ALA A 170 0.10 4.11 -22.86
N GLU A 171 -0.03 3.67 -24.11
CA GLU A 171 1.07 3.09 -24.90
C GLU A 171 2.21 4.08 -25.14
N GLU A 172 1.90 5.37 -25.33
CA GLU A 172 2.91 6.40 -25.53
C GLU A 172 3.64 6.72 -24.23
N LEU A 173 2.94 6.75 -23.09
CA LEU A 173 3.60 6.85 -21.78
C LEU A 173 4.53 5.67 -21.53
N CYS A 174 4.04 4.46 -21.81
CA CYS A 174 4.76 3.20 -21.67
C CYS A 174 6.05 3.21 -22.53
N SER A 175 5.91 3.55 -23.81
CA SER A 175 7.01 3.70 -24.77
C SER A 175 8.00 4.80 -24.35
N ASN A 176 7.54 5.97 -23.92
CA ASN A 176 8.40 7.06 -23.48
C ASN A 176 9.15 6.69 -22.19
N SER A 177 8.50 6.01 -21.26
CA SER A 177 9.13 5.54 -20.02
C SER A 177 10.22 4.50 -20.30
N MET A 178 9.98 3.57 -21.22
CA MET A 178 11.01 2.63 -21.67
C MET A 178 12.13 3.29 -22.44
N LYS A 179 11.81 4.25 -23.30
CA LYS A 179 12.80 5.04 -24.04
C LYS A 179 13.72 5.75 -23.05
N ASP A 180 13.17 6.43 -22.05
CA ASP A 180 13.96 7.14 -21.03
C ASP A 180 14.81 6.19 -20.18
N LEU A 181 14.28 5.02 -19.83
CA LEU A 181 14.93 4.06 -18.93
C LEU A 181 15.97 3.17 -19.62
N VAL A 182 15.68 2.67 -20.82
CA VAL A 182 16.44 1.58 -21.46
C VAL A 182 17.23 2.06 -22.68
N LEU A 183 16.60 2.82 -23.61
CA LEU A 183 17.17 3.14 -24.92
C LEU A 183 16.73 4.52 -25.48
N PRO A 184 17.20 5.65 -24.91
CA PRO A 184 16.65 6.99 -25.21
C PRO A 184 16.86 7.49 -26.65
N PHE A 185 17.80 6.88 -27.38
CA PHE A 185 18.13 7.25 -28.77
C PHE A 185 18.13 6.05 -29.72
N SER A 186 17.48 4.94 -29.35
CA SER A 186 17.44 3.79 -30.24
C SER A 186 16.60 4.10 -31.48
N PRO A 187 17.09 3.76 -32.68
CA PRO A 187 16.30 3.87 -33.90
C PRO A 187 15.05 2.98 -33.85
N LEU A 188 14.94 2.03 -32.91
CA LEU A 188 13.74 1.20 -32.71
C LEU A 188 12.52 2.02 -32.25
N PHE A 189 12.73 3.08 -31.47
CA PHE A 189 11.69 4.02 -31.03
C PHE A 189 11.57 5.25 -31.95
N ASP A 190 12.15 5.22 -33.15
CA ASP A 190 12.01 6.30 -34.14
C ASP A 190 10.58 6.29 -34.70
N PRO A 191 9.80 7.38 -34.55
CA PRO A 191 8.46 7.48 -35.14
C PRO A 191 8.41 7.17 -36.64
N LYS A 192 9.52 7.44 -37.36
CA LYS A 192 9.64 7.16 -38.81
C LYS A 192 9.51 5.67 -39.16
N ASN A 193 9.68 4.76 -38.20
CA ASN A 193 9.47 3.33 -38.47
C ASN A 193 7.98 3.01 -38.70
N LYS A 194 7.06 3.76 -38.07
CA LYS A 194 5.62 3.58 -38.25
C LYS A 194 5.11 4.14 -39.58
N GLU A 195 5.88 5.02 -40.22
CA GLU A 195 5.53 5.63 -41.52
C GLU A 195 5.77 4.68 -42.71
N VAL A 196 6.51 3.59 -42.50
CA VAL A 196 6.86 2.64 -43.55
C VAL A 196 5.90 1.45 -43.51
N GLU A 197 4.97 1.39 -44.45
CA GLU A 197 3.96 0.32 -44.54
C GLU A 197 4.42 -0.90 -45.37
N ALA A 198 5.56 -0.80 -46.05
CA ALA A 198 6.06 -1.85 -46.94
C ALA A 198 6.50 -3.10 -46.16
N PRO A 199 5.85 -4.27 -46.32
CA PRO A 199 6.13 -5.47 -45.51
C PRO A 199 7.51 -6.09 -45.72
N SER A 200 8.23 -5.71 -46.78
CA SER A 200 9.60 -6.16 -47.06
C SER A 200 10.66 -5.27 -46.41
N ASN A 201 10.27 -4.13 -45.83
CA ASN A 201 11.20 -3.17 -45.25
C ASN A 201 11.53 -3.54 -43.79
N PRO A 202 12.81 -3.60 -43.38
CA PRO A 202 13.20 -3.83 -42.00
C PRO A 202 12.51 -2.90 -40.98
N LYS A 203 12.22 -1.64 -41.37
CA LYS A 203 11.53 -0.68 -40.50
C LYS A 203 10.10 -1.07 -40.16
N PHE A 204 9.38 -1.69 -41.10
CA PHE A 204 8.02 -2.20 -40.87
C PHE A 204 8.04 -3.36 -39.87
N HIS A 205 9.00 -4.29 -40.02
CA HIS A 205 9.18 -5.40 -39.08
C HIS A 205 9.52 -4.91 -37.67
N ILE A 206 10.41 -3.92 -37.55
CA ILE A 206 10.74 -3.26 -36.28
C ILE A 206 9.49 -2.63 -35.66
N ALA A 207 8.74 -1.82 -36.41
CA ALA A 207 7.53 -1.17 -35.90
C ALA A 207 6.49 -2.17 -35.40
N LYS A 208 6.25 -3.26 -36.16
CA LYS A 208 5.30 -4.32 -35.79
C LYS A 208 5.71 -5.09 -34.54
N GLN A 209 6.99 -5.43 -34.41
CA GLN A 209 7.51 -6.11 -33.21
C GLN A 209 7.41 -5.21 -31.98
N MET A 210 7.84 -3.96 -32.09
CA MET A 210 7.75 -2.97 -31.00
C MET A 210 6.31 -2.72 -30.58
N GLU A 211 5.37 -2.63 -31.52
CA GLU A 211 3.94 -2.46 -31.23
C GLU A 211 3.37 -3.68 -30.49
N THR A 212 3.67 -4.89 -30.95
CA THR A 212 3.20 -6.13 -30.30
C THR A 212 3.70 -6.22 -28.86
N PHE A 213 4.98 -5.90 -28.64
CA PHE A 213 5.58 -5.87 -27.31
C PHE A 213 4.95 -4.79 -26.42
N LEU A 214 4.80 -3.57 -26.94
CA LEU A 214 4.18 -2.45 -26.22
C LEU A 214 2.72 -2.74 -25.84
N GLN A 215 1.96 -3.38 -26.72
CA GLN A 215 0.58 -3.80 -26.44
C GLN A 215 0.52 -4.79 -25.27
N GLY A 216 1.43 -5.76 -25.21
CA GLY A 216 1.54 -6.70 -24.09
C GLY A 216 1.94 -6.04 -22.76
N MET A 217 2.87 -5.08 -22.80
CA MET A 217 3.41 -4.45 -21.60
C MET A 217 2.55 -3.32 -21.02
N THR A 218 1.75 -2.63 -21.86
CA THR A 218 1.03 -1.42 -21.44
C THR A 218 0.06 -1.67 -20.30
N GLN A 219 -0.67 -2.79 -20.30
CA GLN A 219 -1.66 -3.07 -19.27
C GLN A 219 -1.00 -3.33 -17.89
N PRO A 220 -0.03 -4.25 -17.73
CA PRO A 220 0.69 -4.43 -16.45
C PRO A 220 1.43 -3.17 -15.98
N PHE A 221 1.95 -2.39 -16.93
CA PHE A 221 2.56 -1.10 -16.64
C PHE A 221 1.55 -0.15 -15.98
N ILE A 222 0.40 0.11 -16.61
CA ILE A 222 -0.65 0.98 -16.08
C ILE A 222 -1.23 0.46 -14.75
N ASP A 223 -1.45 -0.84 -14.62
CA ASP A 223 -2.00 -1.42 -13.40
C ASP A 223 -1.06 -1.24 -12.20
N SER A 224 0.26 -1.16 -12.43
CA SER A 224 1.22 -0.81 -11.40
C SER A 224 0.99 0.61 -10.84
N TYR A 225 0.69 1.59 -11.70
CA TYR A 225 0.36 2.96 -11.27
C TYR A 225 -1.00 3.04 -10.57
N ARG A 226 -2.01 2.32 -11.07
CA ARG A 226 -3.34 2.26 -10.46
C ARG A 226 -3.28 1.63 -9.08
N THR A 227 -2.47 0.58 -8.92
CA THR A 227 -2.28 -0.13 -7.66
C THR A 227 -1.77 0.79 -6.56
N ILE A 228 -0.84 1.69 -6.87
CA ILE A 228 -0.29 2.67 -5.91
C ILE A 228 -1.39 3.58 -5.37
N CYS A 229 -2.43 3.88 -6.14
CA CYS A 229 -3.54 4.74 -5.70
C CYS A 229 -4.51 4.05 -4.72
N LEU A 230 -4.39 2.74 -4.49
CA LEU A 230 -5.28 2.01 -3.59
C LEU A 230 -4.95 2.26 -2.11
N ASN A 231 -5.80 1.75 -1.21
CA ASN A 231 -5.44 1.70 0.20
C ASN A 231 -4.25 0.75 0.44
N ARG A 232 -3.49 0.95 1.52
CA ARG A 232 -2.23 0.20 1.77
C ARG A 232 -2.38 -1.32 1.74
N CYS A 233 -3.48 -1.84 2.29
CA CYS A 233 -3.77 -3.28 2.30
C CYS A 233 -3.99 -3.82 0.88
N ARG A 234 -4.72 -3.07 0.05
CA ARG A 234 -4.99 -3.40 -1.35
C ARG A 234 -3.74 -3.24 -2.22
N VAL A 235 -2.91 -2.21 -1.99
CA VAL A 235 -1.60 -2.07 -2.64
C VAL A 235 -0.79 -3.36 -2.50
N ARG A 236 -0.60 -3.84 -1.25
CA ARG A 236 0.17 -5.08 -1.00
C ARG A 236 -0.45 -6.29 -1.70
N ARG A 237 -1.78 -6.46 -1.60
CA ARG A 237 -2.48 -7.60 -2.20
C ARG A 237 -2.34 -7.60 -3.72
N THR A 238 -2.58 -6.46 -4.35
CA THR A 238 -2.54 -6.35 -5.81
C THR A 238 -1.11 -6.47 -6.34
N LEU A 239 -0.10 -5.93 -5.65
CA LEU A 239 1.31 -6.14 -6.04
C LEU A 239 1.71 -7.63 -6.05
N CYS A 240 1.19 -8.45 -5.12
CA CYS A 240 1.42 -9.90 -5.13
C CYS A 240 0.79 -10.61 -6.34
N HIS A 241 -0.21 -10.02 -6.99
CA HIS A 241 -0.77 -10.55 -8.24
C HIS A 241 0.02 -10.01 -9.44
N ASN A 242 0.25 -8.70 -9.49
CA ASN A 242 0.94 -8.04 -10.61
C ASN A 242 2.35 -8.58 -10.84
N ILE A 243 3.06 -9.03 -9.78
CA ILE A 243 4.43 -9.57 -9.92
C ILE A 243 4.49 -10.81 -10.83
N VAL A 244 3.41 -11.61 -10.88
CA VAL A 244 3.32 -12.79 -11.77
C VAL A 244 3.14 -12.36 -13.23
N ASP A 245 2.39 -11.29 -13.47
CA ASP A 245 2.21 -10.74 -14.82
C ASP A 245 3.52 -10.15 -15.36
N TRP A 246 4.32 -9.53 -14.48
CA TRP A 246 5.67 -9.06 -14.83
C TRP A 246 6.66 -10.21 -15.12
N ASP A 247 6.62 -11.32 -14.37
CA ASP A 247 7.47 -12.50 -14.61
C ASP A 247 7.17 -13.13 -15.98
N ARG A 248 5.88 -13.23 -16.35
CA ARG A 248 5.46 -13.69 -17.68
C ARG A 248 6.03 -12.83 -18.80
N LEU A 249 5.91 -11.52 -18.68
CA LEU A 249 6.47 -10.57 -19.66
C LEU A 249 8.00 -10.67 -19.74
N GLN A 250 8.67 -10.88 -18.60
CA GLN A 250 10.13 -11.03 -18.56
C GLN A 250 10.61 -12.31 -19.27
N ALA A 251 9.86 -13.41 -19.15
CA ALA A 251 10.19 -14.67 -19.81
C ALA A 251 10.11 -14.58 -21.36
N GLU A 252 9.38 -13.61 -21.91
CA GLU A 252 9.15 -13.44 -23.34
C GLU A 252 10.24 -12.61 -24.06
N ASP A 253 11.11 -11.86 -23.36
CA ASP A 253 11.90 -10.76 -23.98
C ASP A 253 13.42 -10.72 -23.66
N ILE A 254 14.06 -11.87 -23.40
CA ILE A 254 15.50 -11.91 -23.06
C ILE A 254 16.38 -11.87 -24.33
N GLU A 255 16.59 -10.70 -24.95
CA GLU A 255 17.90 -10.33 -25.52
C GLU A 255 17.98 -8.89 -26.05
N THR A 256 18.90 -8.09 -25.49
CA THR A 256 19.98 -7.30 -26.15
C THR A 256 20.35 -6.03 -25.37
N ARG A 257 21.63 -5.64 -25.47
CA ARG A 257 22.27 -4.53 -24.74
C ARG A 257 22.81 -3.51 -25.76
N ILE A 258 22.80 -2.20 -25.41
CA ILE A 258 23.93 -1.23 -25.47
C ILE A 258 23.48 0.26 -25.46
N LYS A 259 24.05 0.99 -24.48
CA LYS A 259 24.49 2.41 -24.35
C LYS A 259 23.67 3.61 -24.87
N SER A 260 23.24 4.43 -23.91
CA SER A 260 23.26 5.91 -23.90
C SER A 260 23.42 6.37 -22.44
N ARG A 261 24.32 7.33 -22.18
CA ARG A 261 25.13 7.32 -20.95
C ARG A 261 24.62 8.28 -19.87
N GLU A 262 24.46 9.58 -20.04
CA GLU A 262 24.45 10.46 -18.85
C GLU A 262 23.14 10.56 -18.05
N ARG A 263 21.98 10.85 -18.67
CA ARG A 263 20.71 10.97 -17.93
C ARG A 263 20.22 9.63 -17.39
N THR A 264 20.33 8.59 -18.20
CA THR A 264 20.04 7.21 -17.81
C THR A 264 21.03 6.73 -16.76
N LEU A 265 22.33 7.06 -16.85
CA LEU A 265 23.27 6.74 -15.76
C LEU A 265 22.93 7.50 -14.47
N ASN A 266 22.49 8.75 -14.51
CA ASN A 266 22.11 9.46 -13.28
C ASN A 266 20.86 8.82 -12.63
N LEU A 267 19.89 8.39 -13.43
CA LEU A 267 18.74 7.63 -12.93
C LEU A 267 19.18 6.27 -12.38
N LEU A 268 20.01 5.53 -13.12
CA LEU A 268 20.53 4.23 -12.69
C LEU A 268 21.44 4.33 -11.47
N ASP A 269 22.25 5.38 -11.34
CA ASP A 269 23.11 5.64 -10.17
C ASP A 269 22.26 5.96 -8.94
N ARG A 270 21.17 6.73 -9.11
CA ARG A 270 20.22 6.97 -8.02
C ARG A 270 19.50 5.69 -7.60
N LEU A 271 18.97 4.91 -8.55
CA LEU A 271 18.32 3.63 -8.25
C LEU A 271 19.32 2.68 -7.59
N SER A 272 20.54 2.57 -8.13
CA SER A 272 21.62 1.76 -7.55
C SER A 272 21.97 2.19 -6.13
N THR A 273 22.00 3.51 -5.85
CA THR A 273 22.21 4.04 -4.51
C THR A 273 21.06 3.67 -3.57
N GLU A 274 19.81 3.78 -4.02
CA GLU A 274 18.63 3.39 -3.24
C GLU A 274 18.58 1.87 -2.95
N LEU A 275 18.90 1.04 -3.95
CA LEU A 275 19.02 -0.41 -3.78
C LEU A 275 20.15 -0.77 -2.82
N GLY A 276 21.33 -0.18 -3.00
CA GLY A 276 22.50 -0.45 -2.14
C GLY A 276 22.26 -0.05 -0.69
N VAL A 277 21.56 1.07 -0.46
CA VAL A 277 21.11 1.49 0.88
C VAL A 277 20.14 0.48 1.49
N THR A 278 19.16 0.03 0.70
CA THR A 278 18.14 -0.93 1.15
C THR A 278 18.76 -2.28 1.51
N ASP A 279 19.70 -2.76 0.69
CA ASP A 279 20.46 -3.99 0.95
C ASP A 279 21.32 -3.88 2.21
N ALA A 280 22.18 -2.86 2.29
CA ALA A 280 23.04 -2.64 3.45
C ALA A 280 22.22 -2.49 4.74
N PHE A 281 21.08 -1.80 4.70
CA PHE A 281 20.22 -1.64 5.86
C PHE A 281 19.55 -2.97 6.26
N SER A 282 19.10 -3.77 5.28
CA SER A 282 18.55 -5.12 5.51
C SER A 282 19.59 -6.04 6.16
N ILE A 283 20.84 -6.01 5.69
CA ILE A 283 21.95 -6.79 6.26
C ILE A 283 22.22 -6.37 7.71
N ALA A 284 22.24 -5.07 8.00
CA ALA A 284 22.45 -4.55 9.35
C ALA A 284 21.36 -5.02 10.31
N LEU A 285 20.09 -4.94 9.90
CA LEU A 285 18.97 -5.39 10.71
C LEU A 285 18.95 -6.90 10.88
N ASN A 286 19.19 -7.69 9.83
CA ASN A 286 19.27 -9.15 9.94
C ASN A 286 20.31 -9.57 10.99
N ALA A 287 21.52 -8.98 10.92
CA ALA A 287 22.58 -9.27 11.88
C ALA A 287 22.19 -8.84 13.32
N LEU A 288 21.52 -7.70 13.50
CA LEU A 288 21.00 -7.27 14.80
C LEU A 288 19.95 -8.25 15.34
N TYR A 289 18.92 -8.61 14.57
CA TYR A 289 17.89 -9.56 14.98
C TYR A 289 18.47 -10.95 15.30
N THR A 290 19.47 -11.38 14.54
CA THR A 290 20.20 -12.63 14.79
C THR A 290 20.91 -12.59 16.15
N LEU A 291 21.64 -11.51 16.44
CA LEU A 291 22.30 -11.34 17.75
C LEU A 291 21.29 -11.33 18.90
N LEU A 292 20.20 -10.57 18.77
CA LEU A 292 19.17 -10.48 19.80
C LEU A 292 18.52 -11.85 20.05
N SER A 293 18.31 -12.65 19.01
CA SER A 293 17.80 -14.02 19.13
C SER A 293 18.79 -14.97 19.79
N ARG A 294 20.08 -14.92 19.43
CA ARG A 294 21.13 -15.75 20.04
C ARG A 294 21.33 -15.44 21.52
N LEU A 295 21.07 -14.19 21.92
CA LEU A 295 21.08 -13.74 23.31
C LEU A 295 19.79 -14.09 24.08
N GLY A 296 18.79 -14.68 23.41
CA GLY A 296 17.50 -15.05 24.02
C GLY A 296 16.60 -13.86 24.34
N LEU A 297 16.84 -12.69 23.73
CA LEU A 297 16.07 -11.46 23.98
C LEU A 297 14.86 -11.32 23.05
N ILE A 298 14.85 -12.03 21.93
CA ILE A 298 13.73 -12.11 20.99
C ILE A 298 13.53 -13.58 20.65
N ASP A 299 12.28 -14.03 20.68
CA ASP A 299 11.92 -15.35 20.16
C ASP A 299 11.67 -15.27 18.65
N GLN A 300 12.56 -15.87 17.85
CA GLN A 300 12.35 -16.03 16.40
C GLN A 300 11.46 -17.23 16.07
N ASN A 301 11.31 -18.17 17.01
CA ASN A 301 10.44 -19.32 16.88
C ASN A 301 9.06 -18.98 17.41
N CYS A 302 8.24 -18.31 16.58
CA CYS A 302 6.85 -17.94 16.91
C CYS A 302 5.88 -19.12 17.14
N SER A 303 6.37 -20.31 17.54
CA SER A 303 5.55 -21.48 17.79
C SER A 303 5.05 -21.47 19.23
N SER A 304 3.93 -20.78 19.46
CA SER A 304 3.15 -20.94 20.70
C SER A 304 2.51 -22.35 20.79
N SER A 305 2.55 -23.15 19.72
CA SER A 305 1.99 -24.50 19.64
C SER A 305 2.83 -25.41 18.73
N PRO A 306 3.86 -26.09 19.30
CA PRO A 306 4.80 -26.91 18.52
C PRO A 306 4.17 -28.11 17.79
N GLY A 307 2.95 -28.51 18.13
CA GLY A 307 2.26 -29.65 17.51
C GLY A 307 1.54 -29.38 16.17
N TYR A 308 1.28 -28.12 15.83
CA TYR A 308 0.48 -27.76 14.63
C TYR A 308 1.26 -26.94 13.59
N SER A 309 2.54 -26.66 13.82
CA SER A 309 3.29 -25.74 12.97
C SER A 309 4.77 -26.10 12.83
N ALA A 310 5.22 -26.32 11.59
CA ALA A 310 6.63 -26.51 11.25
C ALA A 310 7.23 -25.24 10.61
N ALA A 311 8.51 -24.95 10.89
CA ALA A 311 9.20 -23.77 10.36
C ALA A 311 9.22 -23.72 8.82
N LYS A 312 9.47 -24.88 8.19
CA LYS A 312 9.44 -25.05 6.73
C LYS A 312 8.08 -24.66 6.13
N LEU A 313 6.98 -25.15 6.69
CA LEU A 313 5.62 -24.82 6.21
C LEU A 313 5.29 -23.33 6.39
N ARG A 314 5.75 -22.70 7.48
CA ARG A 314 5.59 -21.25 7.69
C ARG A 314 6.38 -20.45 6.65
N TYR A 315 7.59 -20.90 6.32
CA TYR A 315 8.41 -20.30 5.27
C TYR A 315 7.74 -20.42 3.90
N GLU A 316 7.30 -21.61 3.51
CA GLU A 316 6.61 -21.85 2.24
C GLU A 316 5.33 -21.00 2.12
N LEU A 317 4.53 -20.92 3.19
CA LEU A 317 3.33 -20.06 3.20
C LEU A 317 3.67 -18.57 3.04
N ARG A 318 4.77 -18.11 3.66
CA ARG A 318 5.25 -16.73 3.54
C ARG A 318 5.81 -16.43 2.15
N MET A 319 6.43 -17.41 1.51
CA MET A 319 7.03 -17.30 0.18
C MET A 319 6.06 -17.61 -0.97
N LYS A 320 4.86 -18.11 -0.67
CA LYS A 320 3.83 -18.47 -1.66
C LYS A 320 3.62 -17.42 -2.79
N PRO A 321 3.59 -16.10 -2.53
CA PRO A 321 3.44 -15.11 -3.60
C PRO A 321 4.60 -15.08 -4.61
N PHE A 322 5.78 -15.57 -4.22
CA PHE A 322 7.00 -15.53 -5.02
C PHE A 322 7.33 -16.87 -5.68
N LEU A 323 6.68 -17.99 -5.27
CA LEU A 323 6.90 -19.31 -5.87
C LEU A 323 6.69 -19.36 -7.41
N PRO A 324 5.76 -18.59 -8.01
CA PRO A 324 5.62 -18.56 -9.46
C PRO A 324 6.74 -17.80 -10.20
N ILE A 325 7.58 -17.03 -9.49
CA ILE A 325 8.62 -16.20 -10.10
C ILE A 325 9.77 -17.10 -10.52
N SER A 326 10.13 -17.04 -11.79
CA SER A 326 11.16 -17.88 -12.38
C SER A 326 12.56 -17.33 -12.09
N LEU A 327 12.71 -15.99 -12.09
CA LEU A 327 13.98 -15.31 -11.87
C LEU A 327 13.79 -14.00 -11.06
N PRO A 328 14.39 -13.85 -9.88
CA PRO A 328 15.19 -14.85 -9.15
C PRO A 328 14.32 -15.95 -8.54
N GLU A 329 14.82 -17.20 -8.56
CA GLU A 329 14.15 -18.33 -7.91
C GLU A 329 14.07 -18.13 -6.38
N VAL A 330 12.97 -18.60 -5.79
CA VAL A 330 12.81 -18.61 -4.33
C VAL A 330 13.87 -19.51 -3.69
N VAL A 331 14.60 -18.95 -2.71
CA VAL A 331 15.65 -19.67 -2.01
C VAL A 331 15.06 -20.90 -1.28
N PRO A 332 15.64 -22.11 -1.43
CA PRO A 332 15.24 -23.29 -0.65
C PRO A 332 15.31 -23.04 0.86
N PHE A 333 14.40 -23.66 1.62
CA PHE A 333 14.25 -23.42 3.07
C PHE A 333 15.56 -23.64 3.84
N GLU A 334 16.31 -24.69 3.50
CA GLU A 334 17.53 -25.09 4.20
C GLU A 334 18.66 -24.06 4.01
N ILE A 335 18.72 -23.43 2.82
CA ILE A 335 19.66 -22.34 2.54
C ILE A 335 19.19 -21.07 3.26
N TYR A 336 17.89 -20.76 3.17
CA TYR A 336 17.30 -19.62 3.86
C TYR A 336 17.56 -19.67 5.37
N GLU A 337 17.30 -20.80 6.02
CA GLU A 337 17.46 -20.97 7.47
C GLU A 337 18.91 -20.72 7.90
N ARG A 338 19.88 -21.28 7.16
CA ARG A 338 21.31 -21.08 7.41
C ARG A 338 21.72 -19.62 7.27
N GLU A 339 21.30 -18.95 6.18
CA GLU A 339 21.67 -17.55 5.91
C GLU A 339 20.93 -16.55 6.82
N ALA A 340 19.67 -16.84 7.18
CA ALA A 340 18.87 -15.99 8.06
C ALA A 340 19.36 -16.06 9.51
N THR A 341 19.77 -17.24 9.99
CA THR A 341 20.32 -17.42 11.34
C THR A 341 21.83 -17.16 11.42
N LEU A 342 22.48 -16.92 10.27
CA LEU A 342 23.93 -16.77 10.10
C LEU A 342 24.70 -17.93 10.75
N ASP A 343 24.18 -19.14 10.57
CA ASP A 343 24.73 -20.35 11.18
C ASP A 343 26.20 -20.55 10.78
N GLY A 344 27.01 -21.03 11.73
CA GLY A 344 28.46 -21.15 11.59
C GLY A 344 29.28 -19.86 11.79
N GLN A 345 28.66 -18.68 11.92
CA GLN A 345 29.37 -17.43 12.23
C GLN A 345 29.39 -17.15 13.73
N SER A 346 30.54 -16.72 14.27
CA SER A 346 30.64 -16.29 15.68
C SER A 346 29.91 -14.96 15.93
N ASP A 347 29.45 -14.73 17.15
CA ASP A 347 28.75 -13.49 17.52
C ASP A 347 29.60 -12.24 17.26
N LYS A 348 30.93 -12.34 17.44
CA LYS A 348 31.87 -11.27 17.09
C LYS A 348 31.87 -10.97 15.58
N ALA A 349 31.81 -12.00 14.74
CA ALA A 349 31.75 -11.84 13.29
C ALA A 349 30.41 -11.20 12.85
N VAL A 350 29.29 -11.68 13.41
CA VAL A 350 27.96 -11.11 13.15
C VAL A 350 27.88 -9.66 13.61
N LEU A 351 28.45 -9.32 14.77
CA LEU A 351 28.51 -7.95 15.25
C LEU A 351 29.32 -7.02 14.33
N ASN A 352 30.49 -7.46 13.86
CA ASN A 352 31.29 -6.70 12.91
C ASN A 352 30.55 -6.50 11.58
N ARG A 353 29.81 -7.52 11.11
CA ARG A 353 28.94 -7.44 9.94
C ARG A 353 27.86 -6.38 10.13
N ALA A 354 27.19 -6.35 11.28
CA ALA A 354 26.16 -5.38 11.61
C ALA A 354 26.71 -3.94 11.61
N VAL A 355 27.84 -3.69 12.28
CA VAL A 355 28.49 -2.37 12.36
C VAL A 355 28.87 -1.86 10.97
N ARG A 356 29.51 -2.71 10.14
CA ARG A 356 29.92 -2.33 8.78
C ARG A 356 28.72 -1.98 7.90
N ALA A 357 27.70 -2.85 7.89
CA ALA A 357 26.52 -2.66 7.08
C ALA A 357 25.71 -1.42 7.50
N ALA A 358 25.59 -1.15 8.80
CA ALA A 358 24.92 0.05 9.30
C ALA A 358 25.65 1.35 8.90
N ALA A 359 26.99 1.34 8.93
CA ALA A 359 27.80 2.48 8.49
C ALA A 359 27.67 2.74 6.97
N GLU A 360 27.65 1.69 6.17
CA GLU A 360 27.43 1.75 4.73
C GLU A 360 26.04 2.30 4.39
N ALA A 361 24.99 1.76 5.02
CA ALA A 361 23.62 2.22 4.87
C ALA A 361 23.46 3.70 5.23
N LYS A 362 24.05 4.14 6.35
CA LYS A 362 24.03 5.54 6.79
C LYS A 362 24.67 6.47 5.76
N LYS A 363 25.87 6.14 5.28
CA LYS A 363 26.58 6.93 4.27
C LYS A 363 25.79 7.01 2.95
N GLY A 364 25.19 5.88 2.53
CA GLY A 364 24.34 5.84 1.36
C GLY A 364 23.07 6.69 1.51
N LEU A 365 22.43 6.70 2.69
CA LEU A 365 21.26 7.53 2.99
C LEU A 365 21.58 9.02 3.00
N GLU A 366 22.74 9.41 3.52
CA GLU A 366 23.23 10.79 3.48
C GLU A 366 23.45 11.26 2.04
N ARG A 367 24.03 10.41 1.18
CA ARG A 367 24.15 10.68 -0.26
C ARG A 367 22.79 10.76 -0.94
N TYR A 368 21.90 9.79 -0.69
CA TYR A 368 20.54 9.78 -1.22
C TYR A 368 19.79 11.07 -0.89
N LEU A 369 19.89 11.56 0.35
CA LEU A 369 19.33 12.84 0.77
C LEU A 369 19.98 14.05 0.09
N ALA A 370 21.30 14.03 -0.11
CA ALA A 370 22.04 15.10 -0.78
C ALA A 370 21.69 15.21 -2.27
N ASP A 371 21.47 14.08 -2.94
CA ASP A 371 21.12 14.01 -4.36
C ASP A 371 19.70 14.57 -4.63
N GLY A 372 18.84 14.60 -3.60
CA GLY A 372 17.49 15.17 -3.66
C GLY A 372 16.50 14.36 -4.52
N PRO A 373 15.22 14.79 -4.58
CA PRO A 373 14.17 14.04 -5.26
C PRO A 373 14.18 14.15 -6.79
N TYR A 374 14.81 15.19 -7.35
CA TYR A 374 14.77 15.51 -8.79
C TYR A 374 16.03 15.06 -9.51
N LEU A 375 15.92 14.60 -10.76
CA LEU A 375 17.07 14.15 -11.58
C LEU A 375 17.93 15.31 -12.09
N THR A 376 17.34 16.50 -12.22
CA THR A 376 18.02 17.73 -12.58
C THR A 376 18.06 18.66 -11.36
N PRO A 377 19.23 19.25 -11.03
CA PRO A 377 19.30 20.28 -10.00
C PRO A 377 18.33 21.41 -10.34
N LYS A 378 17.49 21.83 -9.39
CA LYS A 378 16.65 23.03 -9.58
C LYS A 378 17.56 24.25 -9.77
N ASP A 379 17.21 25.10 -10.74
CA ASP A 379 17.75 26.45 -10.77
C ASP A 379 17.41 27.14 -9.44
N LYS A 380 18.41 27.83 -8.87
CA LYS A 380 18.34 28.51 -7.55
C LYS A 380 17.23 29.57 -7.45
N SER A 381 16.46 29.80 -8.51
CA SER A 381 15.39 30.80 -8.63
C SER A 381 14.01 30.31 -8.16
N SER A 382 13.73 29.01 -8.10
CA SER A 382 12.41 28.53 -7.61
C SER A 382 12.43 28.26 -6.10
N LYS A 383 11.98 29.25 -5.31
CA LYS A 383 11.83 29.13 -3.85
C LYS A 383 10.57 28.34 -3.41
N THR A 384 9.80 27.82 -4.36
CA THR A 384 8.60 27.03 -4.08
C THR A 384 8.98 25.55 -3.95
N THR A 385 9.19 25.09 -2.72
CA THR A 385 9.27 23.66 -2.42
C THR A 385 7.89 23.06 -2.69
N SER A 386 7.81 22.12 -3.63
CA SER A 386 6.53 21.44 -3.87
C SER A 386 6.15 20.63 -2.64
N GLY A 387 4.86 20.49 -2.33
CA GLY A 387 4.42 19.68 -1.18
C GLY A 387 4.94 18.24 -1.22
N LEU A 388 5.20 17.71 -2.42
CA LEU A 388 5.77 16.38 -2.60
C LEU A 388 7.26 16.32 -2.27
N GLU A 389 8.04 17.34 -2.65
CA GLU A 389 9.45 17.43 -2.26
C GLU A 389 9.61 17.40 -0.74
N SER A 390 8.76 18.12 0.01
CA SER A 390 8.77 18.04 1.47
C SER A 390 8.42 16.65 2.02
N ASP A 391 7.50 15.93 1.38
CA ASP A 391 7.09 14.59 1.80
C ASP A 391 8.19 13.56 1.54
N TRP A 392 8.83 13.62 0.38
CA TRP A 392 9.97 12.76 0.04
C TRP A 392 11.13 12.99 1.02
N ILE A 393 11.47 14.26 1.30
CA ILE A 393 12.53 14.61 2.26
C ILE A 393 12.18 14.08 3.65
N LYS A 394 10.91 14.19 4.06
CA LYS A 394 10.44 13.64 5.34
C LYS A 394 10.61 12.12 5.40
N ASN A 395 10.24 11.41 4.34
CA ASN A 395 10.40 9.96 4.26
C ASN A 395 11.88 9.53 4.33
N ALA A 396 12.74 10.16 3.53
CA ALA A 396 14.17 9.89 3.51
C ALA A 396 14.84 10.21 4.87
N LYS A 397 14.46 11.31 5.53
CA LYS A 397 14.92 11.63 6.90
C LYS A 397 14.47 10.61 7.94
N ASN A 398 13.24 10.09 7.81
CA ASN A 398 12.73 9.05 8.70
C ASN A 398 13.47 7.72 8.51
N MET A 399 13.85 7.39 7.27
CA MET A 399 14.71 6.24 6.97
C MET A 399 16.12 6.42 7.57
N LEU A 400 16.71 7.62 7.47
CA LEU A 400 17.99 7.94 8.12
C LEU A 400 17.89 7.83 9.66
N ARG A 401 16.82 8.30 10.29
CA ARG A 401 16.59 8.15 11.74
C ARG A 401 16.49 6.68 12.14
N ALA A 402 15.81 5.84 11.35
CA ALA A 402 15.74 4.40 11.60
C ALA A 402 17.14 3.74 11.49
N CYS A 403 17.95 4.13 10.50
CA CYS A 403 19.32 3.65 10.37
C CYS A 403 20.18 4.06 11.57
N ILE A 404 20.09 5.32 12.02
CA ILE A 404 20.81 5.81 13.21
C ILE A 404 20.38 5.05 14.47
N ALA A 405 19.07 4.84 14.66
CA ALA A 405 18.55 4.05 15.78
C ALA A 405 19.09 2.61 15.76
N THR A 406 19.25 2.02 14.56
CA THR A 406 19.84 0.69 14.39
C THR A 406 21.32 0.69 14.79
N SER A 407 22.09 1.71 14.41
CA SER A 407 23.49 1.87 14.88
C SER A 407 23.57 1.98 16.40
N ILE A 408 22.70 2.76 17.03
CA ILE A 408 22.65 2.90 18.50
C ILE A 408 22.32 1.56 19.17
N ALA A 409 21.36 0.80 18.63
CA ALA A 409 21.01 -0.53 19.13
C ALA A 409 22.20 -1.49 19.02
N ILE A 410 22.90 -1.51 17.88
CA ILE A 410 24.11 -2.32 17.67
C ILE A 410 25.21 -1.94 18.67
N ASP A 411 25.45 -0.64 18.89
CA ASP A 411 26.46 -0.17 19.84
C ASP A 411 26.11 -0.53 21.30
N THR A 412 24.82 -0.51 21.65
CA THR A 412 24.34 -0.91 22.97
C THR A 412 24.56 -2.42 23.19
N VAL A 413 24.20 -3.24 22.21
CA VAL A 413 24.48 -4.69 22.23
C VAL A 413 25.99 -4.96 22.30
N LYS A 414 26.80 -4.23 21.52
CA LYS A 414 28.26 -4.34 21.54
C LYS A 414 28.85 -4.08 22.92
N LYS A 415 28.43 -3.00 23.59
CA LYS A 415 28.89 -2.67 24.95
C LYS A 415 28.53 -3.79 25.92
N ALA A 416 27.29 -4.25 25.89
CA ALA A 416 26.84 -5.29 26.80
C ALA A 416 27.53 -6.65 26.59
N ILE A 417 27.86 -7.01 25.33
CA ILE A 417 28.66 -8.21 25.04
C ILE A 417 30.08 -8.07 25.61
N LEU A 418 30.69 -6.87 25.53
CA LEU A 418 32.02 -6.61 26.08
C LEU A 418 32.02 -6.57 27.62
N ASP A 419 30.96 -6.04 28.22
CA ASP A 419 30.79 -5.95 29.68
C ASP A 419 30.31 -7.25 30.33
N LYS A 420 30.07 -8.30 29.52
CA LYS A 420 29.58 -9.60 29.99
C LYS A 420 30.62 -10.27 30.93
N GLN A 421 30.39 -10.14 32.23
CA GLN A 421 31.08 -10.93 33.25
C GLN A 421 30.29 -12.23 33.51
N PRO A 422 30.86 -13.43 33.26
CA PRO A 422 30.22 -14.67 33.70
C PRO A 422 30.13 -14.68 35.24
N PRO A 423 28.96 -14.96 35.86
CA PRO A 423 27.77 -15.64 35.35
C PRO A 423 26.50 -14.75 35.20
N LYS A 424 26.61 -13.42 35.12
CA LYS A 424 25.44 -12.53 35.12
C LYS A 424 24.70 -12.53 33.77
N PRO A 425 23.35 -12.59 33.74
CA PRO A 425 22.59 -12.33 32.52
C PRO A 425 22.80 -10.89 32.06
N LEU A 426 22.69 -10.66 30.76
CA LEU A 426 22.80 -9.32 30.17
C LEU A 426 21.65 -8.45 30.69
N ASN A 427 21.97 -7.29 31.26
CA ASN A 427 20.99 -6.34 31.76
C ASN A 427 20.42 -5.49 30.61
N ILE A 428 19.85 -6.13 29.60
CA ILE A 428 19.26 -5.47 28.42
C ILE A 428 17.80 -5.87 28.27
N SER A 429 16.95 -4.89 27.99
CA SER A 429 15.57 -5.07 27.55
C SER A 429 15.45 -4.70 26.08
N VAL A 430 14.61 -5.45 25.34
CA VAL A 430 14.36 -5.24 23.92
C VAL A 430 12.88 -5.08 23.66
N GLN A 431 12.49 -4.05 22.91
CA GLN A 431 11.12 -3.85 22.46
C GLN A 431 11.11 -3.56 20.95
N VAL A 432 10.24 -4.25 20.20
CA VAL A 432 10.06 -4.00 18.76
C VAL A 432 8.83 -3.11 18.58
N PRO A 433 8.98 -1.85 18.12
CA PRO A 433 7.88 -0.91 18.00
C PRO A 433 6.80 -1.35 16.98
N GLU A 434 5.54 -1.28 17.38
CA GLU A 434 4.39 -1.55 16.50
C GLU A 434 4.24 -0.51 15.39
N VAL A 435 3.57 -0.89 14.29
CA VAL A 435 3.30 0.01 13.16
C VAL A 435 2.39 1.14 13.62
N GLY A 436 2.82 2.39 13.44
CA GLY A 436 2.07 3.59 13.85
C GLY A 436 2.46 4.15 15.21
N SER A 437 3.27 3.43 16.00
CA SER A 437 3.82 3.96 17.25
C SER A 437 4.82 5.10 17.01
N GLN A 438 4.86 6.08 17.91
CA GLN A 438 5.83 7.20 17.85
C GLN A 438 7.29 6.71 17.97
N SER A 439 7.49 5.58 18.65
CA SER A 439 8.75 4.86 18.77
C SER A 439 9.27 4.28 17.45
N ARG A 440 8.43 4.20 16.40
CA ARG A 440 8.79 3.63 15.10
C ARG A 440 9.06 4.72 14.08
N TRP A 441 10.35 5.01 13.87
CA TRP A 441 10.81 6.06 12.95
C TRP A 441 10.41 5.84 11.49
N HIS A 442 10.32 4.58 11.02
CA HIS A 442 9.95 4.23 9.65
C HIS A 442 9.01 3.02 9.61
N GLU A 443 8.00 3.01 8.73
CA GLU A 443 6.99 1.94 8.71
C GLU A 443 7.58 0.60 8.25
N TRP A 444 8.44 0.62 7.24
CA TRP A 444 8.99 -0.61 6.65
C TRP A 444 10.12 -1.22 7.50
N TRP A 445 10.85 -0.39 8.24
CA TRP A 445 12.04 -0.82 8.98
C TRP A 445 11.71 -0.92 10.48
N ALA A 446 11.41 -2.12 10.94
CA ALA A 446 11.17 -2.42 12.36
C ALA A 446 12.51 -2.47 13.10
N VAL A 447 12.93 -1.34 13.68
CA VAL A 447 14.17 -1.26 14.45
C VAL A 447 13.89 -1.62 15.91
N PRO A 448 14.53 -2.67 16.47
CA PRO A 448 14.43 -2.98 17.89
C PRO A 448 15.00 -1.86 18.75
N GLN A 449 14.27 -1.46 19.77
CA GLN A 449 14.76 -0.56 20.81
C GLN A 449 15.45 -1.39 21.88
N VAL A 450 16.74 -1.10 22.10
CA VAL A 450 17.59 -1.81 23.04
C VAL A 450 17.95 -0.83 24.15
N SER A 451 17.55 -1.13 25.38
CA SER A 451 17.83 -0.31 26.57
C SER A 451 18.42 -1.16 27.69
N GLU A 452 19.10 -0.51 28.65
CA GLU A 452 19.48 -1.19 29.89
C GLU A 452 18.20 -1.62 30.63
N ALA A 453 18.13 -2.89 31.05
CA ALA A 453 17.00 -3.39 31.81
C ALA A 453 16.96 -2.68 33.17
N LEU A 454 15.81 -2.06 33.47
CA LEU A 454 15.55 -1.50 34.79
C LEU A 454 15.52 -2.65 35.81
N PRO A 455 16.17 -2.52 36.98
CA PRO A 455 16.07 -3.53 38.02
C PRO A 455 14.59 -3.72 38.39
N ILE A 456 14.15 -4.98 38.44
CA ILE A 456 12.80 -5.33 38.91
C ILE A 456 12.71 -4.86 40.37
N ILE A 457 12.08 -3.71 40.60
CA ILE A 457 11.67 -3.30 41.93
C ILE A 457 10.52 -4.24 42.28
N GLY A 458 10.82 -5.32 43.00
CA GLY A 458 9.81 -6.17 43.61
C GLY A 458 8.85 -5.32 44.46
N PRO A 459 7.58 -5.73 44.62
CA PRO A 459 6.65 -5.00 45.45
C PRO A 459 7.27 -4.81 46.83
N LYS A 460 7.30 -3.56 47.31
CA LYS A 460 7.72 -3.24 48.69
C LYS A 460 6.92 -4.15 49.61
N GLY A 461 7.60 -5.14 50.20
CA GLY A 461 7.03 -5.93 51.27
C GLY A 461 6.60 -4.97 52.36
N CYS A 462 5.30 -4.96 52.66
CA CYS A 462 4.82 -4.41 53.91
C CYS A 462 5.38 -5.29 55.02
N THR A 463 6.46 -4.84 55.64
CA THR A 463 6.94 -5.39 56.90
C THR A 463 6.20 -4.69 58.03
N ASN A 464 5.37 -5.49 58.72
CA ASN A 464 4.76 -5.34 60.05
C ASN A 464 4.10 -4.02 60.46
#